data_AF-A0A2N0H2X5-F1
#
_entry.id   AF-A0A2N0H2X5-F1
#
_cell.length_a   1.000
_cell.length_b   1.000
_cell.length_c   1.000
_cell.angle_alpha   90.00
_cell.angle_beta   90.00
_cell.angle_gamma   90.00
#
_symmetry.space_group_name_H-M   'P 1'
#
loop_
_entity.id
_entity.type
_entity.pdbx_description
1 polymer ?
#
loop_
_entity_poly.entity_id
_entity_poly.type
_entity_poly.pdbx_seq_one_letter_code
_entity_poly.pdbx_strand_id
1 'polypeptide(L)' 'MGSKRLDLISDYARHGFNLRVDCRACRHTAVLNARELTDTCSKRGWSRVMAAVEARLKCRKCGSRDVRCGPSFG' A
#
# COMPACT_ATOMS: atom_id res chain seq x y z
N MET A 1 -16.02 3.46 -20.31
CA MET A 1 -16.12 4.16 -19.00
C MET A 1 -14.91 3.76 -18.15
N GLY A 2 -13.81 4.50 -18.28
CA GLY A 2 -12.57 4.25 -17.54
C GLY A 2 -12.62 4.95 -16.20
N SER A 3 -13.11 4.25 -15.18
CA SER A 3 -13.04 4.72 -13.80
C SER A 3 -11.56 4.82 -13.44
N LYS A 4 -11.03 6.05 -13.35
CA LYS A 4 -9.76 6.39 -12.69
C LYS A 4 -9.86 6.03 -11.21
N ARG A 5 -9.98 4.74 -10.92
CA ARG A 5 -9.80 4.21 -9.59
C ARG A 5 -8.30 4.20 -9.41
N LEU A 6 -7.80 5.04 -8.51
CA LEU A 6 -6.48 4.92 -7.89
C LEU A 6 -6.43 3.61 -7.07
N ASP A 7 -6.76 2.49 -7.72
CA ASP A 7 -6.74 1.14 -7.19
C ASP A 7 -5.35 0.54 -7.36
N LEU A 8 -4.56 1.09 -8.28
CA LEU A 8 -3.23 0.60 -8.58
C LEU A 8 -2.18 1.38 -7.79
N ILE A 9 -1.29 0.65 -7.13
CA ILE A 9 -0.10 1.22 -6.48
C ILE A 9 0.76 2.02 -7.46
N SER A 10 0.74 1.58 -8.71
CA SER A 10 1.47 2.21 -9.82
C SER A 10 1.04 3.65 -10.03
N ASP A 11 -0.23 3.99 -9.77
CA ASP A 11 -0.74 5.36 -9.92
C ASP A 11 -0.19 6.26 -8.80
N TYR A 12 -0.22 5.79 -7.55
CA TYR A 12 0.42 6.47 -6.42
C TYR A 12 1.94 6.64 -6.61
N ALA A 13 2.61 5.61 -7.13
CA ALA A 13 4.04 5.67 -7.43
C ALA A 13 4.36 6.67 -8.56
N ARG A 14 3.48 6.79 -9.56
CA ARG A 14 3.63 7.73 -10.68
C ARG A 14 3.48 9.18 -10.24
N HIS A 15 2.66 9.42 -9.22
CA HIS A 15 2.51 10.73 -8.59
C HIS A 15 3.55 11.02 -7.49
N GLY A 16 4.42 10.06 -7.15
CA GLY A 16 5.42 10.23 -6.10
C GLY A 16 4.85 10.32 -4.69
N PHE A 17 3.61 9.86 -4.47
CA PHE A 17 2.99 9.88 -3.15
C PHE A 17 3.53 8.78 -2.25
N ASN A 18 3.70 9.11 -0.97
CA ASN A 18 3.98 8.13 0.07
C ASN A 18 2.70 7.42 0.51
N LEU A 19 2.79 6.11 0.73
CA LEU A 19 1.70 5.31 1.27
C LEU A 19 1.82 5.23 2.78
N ARG A 20 0.81 5.73 3.47
CA ARG A 20 0.70 5.56 4.91
C ARG A 20 -0.05 4.26 5.17
N VAL A 21 0.59 3.34 5.88
CA VAL A 21 0.02 2.05 6.29
C VAL A 21 -0.24 2.11 7.79
N ASP A 22 -1.51 2.09 8.16
CA ASP A 22 -1.96 2.07 9.54
C ASP A 22 -2.51 0.70 9.93
N CYS A 23 -1.95 0.09 10.98
CA CYS A 23 -2.48 -1.15 11.51
C CYS A 23 -3.62 -0.87 12.49
N ARG A 24 -4.85 -1.28 12.17
CA ARG A 24 -6.00 -1.04 13.06
C ARG A 24 -5.94 -1.84 14.37
N ALA A 25 -5.23 -2.97 14.37
CA ALA A 25 -5.11 -3.82 15.56
C ALA A 25 -4.21 -3.21 16.65
N CYS A 26 -3.07 -2.62 16.28
CA CYS A 26 -2.10 -2.07 17.24
C CYS A 26 -1.88 -0.55 17.10
N ARG A 27 -2.61 0.10 16.19
CA ARG A 27 -2.45 1.51 15.77
C ARG A 27 -1.03 1.87 15.34
N HIS A 28 -0.26 0.87 14.90
CA HIS A 28 1.08 1.13 14.39
C HIS A 28 0.97 1.70 12.98
N THR A 29 1.50 2.90 12.80
CA THR A 29 1.53 3.54 11.49
C THR A 29 2.94 3.55 10.93
N ALA A 30 3.09 3.15 9.68
CA ALA A 30 4.33 3.15 8.92
C ALA A 30 4.14 3.90 7.62
N VAL A 31 5.17 4.64 7.18
CA VAL A 31 5.17 5.30 5.88
C VAL A 31 6.04 4.46 4.94
N LEU A 32 5.47 4.07 3.80
CA LEU A 32 6.14 3.27 2.78
C LEU A 32 6.23 4.08 1.49
N ASN A 33 7.37 3.98 0.82
CA ASN A 33 7.56 4.54 -0.51
C ASN A 33 6.72 3.74 -1.52
N ALA A 34 5.75 4.38 -2.18
CA ALA A 34 4.93 3.70 -3.19
C ALA A 34 5.77 3.12 -4.34
N ARG A 35 6.87 3.80 -4.70
CA ARG A 35 7.81 3.34 -5.73
C ARG A 35 8.52 2.03 -5.33
N GLU A 36 9.02 1.94 -4.11
CA GLU A 36 9.69 0.71 -3.63
C GLU A 36 8.70 -0.44 -3.46
N LEU A 37 7.48 -0.14 -3.01
CA LEU A 37 6.43 -1.14 -2.91
C LEU A 37 6.01 -1.64 -4.30
N THR A 38 5.95 -0.76 -5.30
CA THR A 38 5.66 -1.11 -6.70
C THR A 38 6.77 -1.96 -7.31
N ASP A 39 8.03 -1.62 -7.06
CA ASP A 39 9.19 -2.40 -7.50
C ASP A 39 9.17 -3.80 -6.85
N THR A 40 8.94 -3.87 -5.54
CA THR A 40 8.81 -5.14 -4.81
C THR A 40 7.65 -5.98 -5.35
N CYS A 41 6.51 -5.35 -5.62
CA CYS A 41 5.33 -5.99 -6.18
C CYS A 41 5.65 -6.56 -7.57
N SER A 42 6.35 -5.79 -8.41
CA SER A 42 6.77 -6.22 -9.75
C SER A 42 7.80 -7.34 -9.71
N LYS A 43 8.82 -7.26 -8.85
CA LYS A 43 9.84 -8.30 -8.66
C LYS A 43 9.26 -9.61 -8.16
N ARG A 44 8.24 -9.55 -7.29
CA ARG A 44 7.59 -10.74 -6.74
C ARG A 44 6.42 -11.24 -7.60
N GLY A 45 6.10 -10.57 -8.71
CA GLY A 45 4.93 -10.90 -9.55
C GLY A 45 3.60 -10.73 -8.83
N TRP A 46 3.53 -9.83 -7.85
CA TRP A 46 2.32 -9.55 -7.09
C TRP A 46 1.38 -8.64 -7.88
N SER A 47 0.08 -8.77 -7.60
CA SER A 47 -0.92 -7.87 -8.17
C SER A 47 -0.66 -6.45 -7.71
N ARG A 48 -0.58 -5.51 -8.66
CA ARG A 48 -0.37 -4.07 -8.41
C ARG A 48 -1.60 -3.37 -7.82
N VAL A 49 -2.66 -4.13 -7.54
CA VAL A 49 -3.92 -3.69 -6.94
C VAL A 49 -3.71 -3.47 -5.45
N MET A 50 -4.05 -2.29 -4.96
CA MET A 50 -3.97 -1.86 -3.55
C MET A 50 -4.64 -2.87 -2.63
N ALA A 51 -5.86 -3.30 -2.95
CA ALA A 51 -6.59 -4.27 -2.14
C ALA A 51 -5.81 -5.60 -1.98
N ALA A 52 -5.12 -6.06 -3.02
CA ALA A 52 -4.30 -7.27 -2.97
C ALA A 52 -3.01 -7.06 -2.17
N VAL A 53 -2.43 -5.86 -2.24
CA VAL A 53 -1.26 -5.45 -1.45
C VAL A 53 -1.63 -5.33 0.03
N GLU A 54 -2.73 -4.66 0.37
CA GLU A 54 -3.27 -4.53 1.72
C GLU A 54 -3.51 -5.90 2.36
N ALA A 55 -4.14 -6.83 1.64
CA ALA A 55 -4.38 -8.19 2.12
C ALA A 55 -3.09 -8.99 2.40
N ARG A 56 -1.98 -8.61 1.75
CA ARG A 56 -0.66 -9.25 1.95
C ARG A 56 0.20 -8.53 2.98
N LEU A 57 -0.04 -7.25 3.21
CA LEU A 57 0.70 -6.47 4.19
C LEU A 57 0.38 -6.99 5.60
N LYS A 58 1.44 -7.15 6.38
CA LYS A 58 1.37 -7.64 7.75
C LYS A 58 2.08 -6.64 8.64
N CYS A 59 1.42 -6.24 9.71
CA CYS A 59 2.04 -5.38 10.70
C CYS A 59 3.24 -6.09 11.34
N ARG A 60 4.41 -5.44 11.31
CA ARG A 60 5.63 -6.00 11.92
C ARG A 60 5.55 -6.03 13.45
N LYS A 61 4.79 -5.13 14.08
CA LYS A 61 4.63 -5.03 15.53
C LYS A 61 3.75 -6.15 16.09
N CYS A 62 2.52 -6.30 15.59
CA CYS A 62 1.53 -7.23 16.15
C CYS A 62 1.29 -8.48 15.29
N GLY A 63 1.76 -8.50 14.05
CA GLY A 63 1.53 -9.60 13.12
C GLY A 63 0.13 -9.65 12.49
N SER A 64 -0.75 -8.71 12.81
CA SER A 64 -2.07 -8.60 12.19
C SER A 64 -1.99 -8.18 10.73
N ARG A 65 -2.91 -8.70 9.92
CA ARG A 65 -3.11 -8.33 8.50
C ARG A 65 -4.18 -7.25 8.32
N ASP A 66 -4.80 -6.82 9.42
CA ASP A 66 -5.77 -5.72 9.42
C ASP A 66 -5.01 -4.38 9.39
N VAL A 67 -4.59 -4.02 8.18
CA VAL A 67 -3.87 -2.79 7.88
C VAL A 67 -4.66 -2.00 6.85
N ARG A 68 -4.67 -0.68 7.01
CA ARG A 68 -5.27 0.28 6.10
C ARG A 68 -4.16 1.03 5.38
N CYS A 69 -4.10 0.90 4.06
CA CYS A 69 -3.25 1.74 3.24
C CYS A 69 -4.05 2.96 2.77
N GLY A 70 -3.45 4.13 2.88
CA GLY A 70 -4.02 5.35 2.34
C GLY A 70 -2.94 6.26 1.75
N PRO A 71 -3.29 7.09 0.75
CA PRO A 71 -2.43 8.18 0.35
C PRO A 71 -2.14 9.09 1.55
N SER A 72 -0.86 9.33 1.82
CA SER A 72 -0.49 10.42 2.72
C SER A 72 -0.58 11.72 1.93
N PHE A 73 -1.73 12.39 1.99
CA PHE A 73 -1.81 13.80 1.59
C PHE A 73 -1.13 14.60 2.69
N GLY A 74 0.17 14.85 2.51
CA GLY A 74 0.94 15.82 3.28
C GLY A 74 0.91 17.16 2.57
#